data_AF-A0A1G5PPJ7-F1
#
_entry.id   AF-A0A1G5PPJ7-F1
#
_cell.length_a   1.000
_cell.length_b   1.000
_cell.length_c   1.000
_cell.angle_alpha   90.00
_cell.angle_beta   90.00
_cell.angle_gamma   90.00
#
_symmetry.space_group_name_H-M   'P 1'
#
loop_
_entity.id
_entity.type
_entity.pdbx_description
1 polymer ?
#
loop_
_entity_poly.entity_id
_entity_poly.type
_entity_poly.pdbx_seq_one_letter_code
_entity_poly.pdbx_strand_id
1 'polypeptide(L)'
;MTGVILLVIASASVFGWILAAEQVPQIAVSGITQTTDNATVALFMMMLILLILGTFMESIAIILILAPVFLPILSHYGIDPVYFGILLTINLAVGANTPPLGIDLMAACRVGKIPLSDSFVYLAPFLGVMVGVLLLLVLFPTLITDLPAVLF
;
A
#
# COMPACT_ATOMS: atom_id res chain seq x y z
N MET A 1 25.38 10.06 8.78
CA MET A 1 24.78 10.40 7.46
C MET A 1 23.57 9.52 7.11
N THR A 2 23.51 8.26 7.54
CA THR A 2 22.29 7.41 7.58
C THR A 2 21.24 7.89 8.59
N GLY A 3 21.65 8.67 9.61
CA GLY A 3 20.78 9.11 10.70
C GLY A 3 19.54 9.89 10.30
N VAL A 4 19.54 10.63 9.18
CA VAL A 4 18.35 11.38 8.74
C VAL A 4 17.27 10.42 8.21
N ILE A 5 17.65 9.42 7.42
CA ILE A 5 16.72 8.41 6.91
C ILE A 5 16.17 7.59 8.07
N LEU A 6 17.04 7.14 8.96
CA LEU A 6 16.63 6.38 10.16
C LEU A 6 15.74 7.20 11.09
N LEU A 7 15.96 8.51 11.21
CA LEU A 7 15.12 9.40 12.00
C LEU A 7 13.74 9.59 11.38
N VAL A 8 13.65 9.73 10.06
CA VAL A 8 12.35 9.79 9.34
C VAL A 8 11.60 8.46 9.47
N ILE A 9 12.28 7.32 9.30
CA ILE A 9 11.70 6.00 9.50
C ILE A 9 11.20 5.85 10.95
N ALA A 10 12.00 6.23 11.94
CA ALA A 10 11.60 6.17 13.35
C ALA A 10 10.37 7.04 13.64
N SER A 11 10.30 8.26 13.10
CA SER A 11 9.12 9.11 13.22
C SER A 11 7.88 8.51 12.52
N ALA A 12 8.05 7.91 11.35
CA ALA A 12 6.97 7.21 10.63
C ALA A 12 6.47 5.98 11.39
N SER A 13 7.35 5.24 12.06
CA SER A 13 6.98 4.11 12.91
C SER A 13 6.13 4.54 14.12
N VAL A 14 6.45 5.68 14.74
CA VAL A 14 5.62 6.26 15.82
C VAL A 14 4.23 6.62 15.31
N PHE A 15 4.14 7.21 14.12
CA PHE A 15 2.85 7.51 13.49
C PHE A 15 2.03 6.24 13.22
N GLY A 16 2.69 5.19 12.70
CA GLY A 16 2.06 3.88 12.51
C GLY A 16 1.53 3.27 13.81
N TRP A 17 2.27 3.41 14.90
CA TRP A 17 1.82 2.96 16.23
C TRP A 17 0.62 3.76 16.73
N ILE A 18 0.61 5.10 16.55
CA ILE A 18 -0.53 5.95 16.94
C ILE A 18 -1.80 5.54 16.18
N LEU A 19 -1.71 5.34 14.86
CA LEU A 19 -2.86 4.92 14.06
C LEU A 19 -3.40 3.55 14.48
N ALA A 20 -2.51 2.63 14.86
CA ALA A 20 -2.91 1.33 15.40
C ALA A 20 -3.55 1.46 16.79
N ALA A 21 -3.01 2.34 17.65
CA ALA A 21 -3.54 2.60 18.99
C ALA A 21 -4.94 3.24 18.94
N GLU A 22 -5.16 4.16 18.00
CA GLU A 22 -6.46 4.79 17.71
C GLU A 22 -7.41 3.87 16.92
N GLN A 23 -7.00 2.64 16.61
CA GLN A 23 -7.81 1.66 15.87
C GLN A 23 -8.31 2.17 14.51
N VAL A 24 -7.58 3.10 13.89
CA VAL A 24 -7.92 3.69 12.59
C VAL A 24 -8.13 2.62 11.51
N PRO A 25 -7.30 1.57 11.41
CA PRO A 25 -7.54 0.44 10.52
C PRO A 25 -8.90 -0.24 10.70
N GLN A 26 -9.30 -0.49 11.95
CA GLN A 26 -10.56 -1.17 12.28
C GLN A 26 -11.76 -0.28 11.96
N ILE A 27 -11.66 1.02 12.24
CA ILE A 27 -12.68 2.00 11.86
C ILE A 27 -12.84 2.02 10.34
N ALA A 28 -11.73 2.06 9.60
CA ALA A 28 -11.76 2.02 8.13
C ALA A 28 -12.43 0.75 7.60
N VAL A 29 -12.09 -0.42 8.14
CA VAL A 29 -12.73 -1.71 7.79
C VAL A 29 -14.23 -1.68 8.05
N SER A 30 -14.65 -1.21 9.24
CA SER A 30 -16.07 -1.11 9.58
C SER A 30 -16.84 -0.12 8.70
N GLY A 31 -16.17 0.93 8.22
CA GLY A 31 -16.73 1.87 7.26
C GLY A 31 -16.97 1.21 5.89
N ILE A 32 -16.05 0.35 5.44
CA ILE A 32 -16.20 -0.38 4.17
C ILE A 32 -17.41 -1.31 4.22
N THR A 33 -17.51 -2.14 5.27
CA THR A 33 -18.60 -3.12 5.40
C THR A 33 -19.98 -2.49 5.58
N GLN A 34 -20.05 -1.27 6.11
CA GLN A 34 -21.32 -0.52 6.19
C GLN A 34 -21.70 0.18 4.88
N THR A 35 -20.73 0.41 3.99
CA THR A 35 -20.94 1.21 2.77
C THR A 35 -21.39 0.36 1.58
N THR A 36 -20.89 -0.88 1.45
CA THR A 36 -21.15 -1.69 0.26
C THR A 36 -21.14 -3.19 0.57
N ASP A 37 -22.01 -3.96 -0.08
CA ASP A 37 -21.95 -5.43 -0.10
C ASP A 37 -21.18 -5.98 -1.31
N ASN A 38 -20.71 -5.11 -2.22
CA ASN A 38 -20.03 -5.54 -3.44
C ASN A 38 -18.52 -5.72 -3.19
N ALA A 39 -18.05 -6.97 -3.33
CA ALA A 39 -16.65 -7.36 -3.14
C ALA A 39 -15.65 -6.51 -3.94
N THR A 40 -15.99 -6.13 -5.19
CA THR A 40 -15.09 -5.35 -6.04
C THR A 40 -14.96 -3.91 -5.52
N VAL A 41 -16.08 -3.31 -5.09
CA VAL A 41 -16.09 -1.95 -4.53
C VAL A 41 -15.36 -1.93 -3.19
N ALA A 42 -15.59 -2.94 -2.33
CA ALA A 42 -14.88 -3.10 -1.07
C ALA A 42 -13.36 -3.22 -1.30
N LEU A 43 -12.93 -4.01 -2.28
CA LEU A 43 -11.52 -4.15 -2.66
C LEU A 43 -10.90 -2.82 -3.11
N PHE A 44 -11.61 -2.05 -3.94
CA PHE A 44 -11.17 -0.71 -4.34
C PHE A 44 -11.00 0.23 -3.14
N MET A 45 -11.94 0.22 -2.20
CA MET A 45 -11.85 1.03 -0.97
C MET A 45 -10.65 0.60 -0.12
N MET A 46 -10.41 -0.72 0.03
CA MET A 46 -9.23 -1.25 0.72
C MET A 46 -7.94 -0.77 0.06
N MET A 47 -7.83 -0.87 -1.27
CA MET A 47 -6.66 -0.39 -2.01
C MET A 47 -6.43 1.11 -1.84
N LEU A 48 -7.49 1.91 -1.85
CA LEU A 48 -7.38 3.36 -1.66
C LEU A 48 -6.90 3.72 -0.25
N ILE A 49 -7.44 3.07 0.79
CA ILE A 49 -6.99 3.24 2.18
C ILE A 49 -5.53 2.85 2.33
N LEU A 50 -5.16 1.69 1.78
CA LEU A 50 -3.80 1.17 1.82
C LEU A 50 -2.82 2.09 1.08
N LEU A 51 -3.24 2.72 -0.02
CA LEU A 51 -2.40 3.63 -0.78
C LEU A 51 -2.09 4.88 0.05
N ILE A 52 -3.13 5.46 0.66
CA ILE A 52 -3.00 6.64 1.54
C ILE A 52 -2.09 6.30 2.72
N LEU A 53 -2.36 5.21 3.43
CA LEU A 53 -1.54 4.77 4.57
C LEU A 53 -0.10 4.48 4.14
N GLY A 54 0.11 3.86 2.98
CA GLY A 54 1.40 3.57 2.37
C GLY A 54 2.28 4.81 2.13
N THR A 55 1.68 5.99 2.01
CA THR A 55 2.43 7.24 1.85
C THR A 55 2.98 7.79 3.17
N PHE A 56 2.36 7.46 4.32
CA PHE A 56 2.72 7.96 5.65
C PHE A 56 3.42 6.93 6.55
N MET A 57 3.22 5.66 6.29
CA MET A 57 3.75 4.57 7.11
C MET A 57 4.72 3.72 6.30
N GLU A 58 5.68 3.13 7.00
CA GLU A 58 6.61 2.18 6.42
C GLU A 58 5.89 0.85 6.09
N SER A 59 6.27 0.22 4.98
CA SER A 59 5.58 -0.94 4.40
C SER A 59 5.50 -2.14 5.35
N ILE A 60 6.56 -2.45 6.08
CA ILE A 60 6.59 -3.56 7.05
C ILE A 60 5.59 -3.29 8.18
N ALA A 61 5.58 -2.07 8.73
CA ALA A 61 4.61 -1.69 9.77
C ALA A 61 3.17 -1.86 9.28
N ILE A 62 2.88 -1.44 8.04
CA ILE A 62 1.56 -1.63 7.44
C ILE A 62 1.20 -3.10 7.33
N ILE A 63 2.07 -3.94 6.75
CA ILE A 63 1.77 -5.37 6.55
C ILE A 63 1.46 -6.04 7.89
N LEU A 64 2.27 -5.77 8.93
CA LEU A 64 2.09 -6.37 10.26
C LEU A 64 0.77 -5.98 10.92
N ILE A 65 0.30 -4.75 10.73
CA ILE A 65 -0.91 -4.22 11.38
C ILE A 65 -2.15 -4.53 10.53
N LEU A 66 -2.10 -4.25 9.23
CA LEU A 66 -3.27 -4.26 8.35
C LEU A 66 -3.60 -5.65 7.82
N ALA A 67 -2.62 -6.52 7.56
CA ALA A 67 -2.91 -7.88 7.08
C ALA A 67 -3.86 -8.66 8.02
N PRO A 68 -3.63 -8.75 9.34
CA PRO A 68 -4.55 -9.44 10.24
C PRO A 68 -5.91 -8.74 10.36
N VAL A 69 -5.95 -7.42 10.19
CA VAL A 69 -7.18 -6.63 10.24
C VAL A 69 -8.03 -6.81 8.99
N PHE A 70 -7.40 -6.97 7.81
CA PHE A 70 -8.10 -7.19 6.54
C PHE A 70 -8.46 -8.66 6.29
N LEU A 71 -7.75 -9.64 6.84
CA LEU A 71 -8.08 -11.06 6.69
C LEU A 71 -9.57 -11.43 6.94
N PRO A 72 -10.23 -10.99 8.02
CA PRO A 72 -11.65 -11.32 8.24
C PRO A 72 -12.57 -10.71 7.18
N ILE A 73 -12.31 -9.50 6.69
CA ILE A 73 -13.13 -8.87 5.64
C ILE A 73 -12.90 -9.53 4.28
N LEU A 74 -11.69 -10.00 3.98
CA LEU A 74 -11.44 -10.79 2.76
C LEU A 74 -12.29 -12.06 2.75
N SER A 75 -12.35 -12.77 3.88
CA SER A 75 -13.19 -13.96 4.02
C SER A 75 -14.68 -13.66 3.87
N HIS A 76 -15.14 -12.51 4.37
CA HIS A 76 -16.52 -12.05 4.24
C HIS A 76 -16.92 -11.80 2.77
N TYR A 77 -16.03 -11.20 1.97
CA TYR A 77 -16.28 -10.93 0.56
C TYR A 77 -15.85 -12.06 -0.39
N GLY A 78 -15.33 -13.17 0.14
CA GLY A 78 -14.83 -14.29 -0.67
C GLY A 78 -13.59 -13.94 -1.50
N ILE A 79 -12.78 -12.99 -1.04
CA ILE A 79 -11.55 -12.56 -1.70
C ILE A 79 -10.41 -13.47 -1.27
N ASP A 80 -9.66 -14.00 -2.25
CA ASP A 80 -8.50 -14.83 -1.99
C ASP A 80 -7.38 -14.02 -1.26
N PRO A 81 -6.86 -14.51 -0.12
CA PRO A 81 -5.81 -13.82 0.64
C PRO A 81 -4.49 -13.64 -0.11
N VAL A 82 -4.12 -14.56 -1.00
CA VAL A 82 -2.93 -14.47 -1.85
C VAL A 82 -3.13 -13.37 -2.89
N TYR A 83 -4.30 -13.34 -3.53
CA TYR A 83 -4.66 -12.26 -4.47
C TYR A 83 -4.57 -10.89 -3.77
N PHE A 84 -5.16 -10.76 -2.58
CA PHE A 84 -5.04 -9.54 -1.80
C PHE A 84 -3.60 -9.23 -1.40
N GLY A 85 -2.80 -10.22 -1.00
CA GLY A 85 -1.40 -10.02 -0.62
C GLY A 85 -0.54 -9.46 -1.76
N ILE A 86 -0.80 -9.89 -3.00
CA ILE A 86 -0.15 -9.35 -4.19
C ILE A 86 -0.54 -7.90 -4.41
N LEU A 87 -1.85 -7.60 -4.36
CA LEU A 87 -2.34 -6.22 -4.48
C LEU A 87 -1.80 -5.31 -3.38
N LEU A 88 -1.80 -5.79 -2.13
CA LEU A 88 -1.22 -5.11 -0.97
C LEU A 88 0.24 -4.75 -1.24
N THR A 89 1.06 -5.70 -1.69
CA THR A 89 2.49 -5.49 -1.93
C THR A 89 2.73 -4.44 -3.02
N ILE A 90 2.00 -4.53 -4.13
CA ILE A 90 2.10 -3.54 -5.22
C ILE A 90 1.67 -2.16 -4.72
N ASN A 91 0.56 -2.09 -3.99
CA ASN A 91 0.02 -0.83 -3.50
C ASN A 91 0.95 -0.15 -2.49
N LEU A 92 1.63 -0.93 -1.63
CA LEU A 92 2.66 -0.43 -0.72
C LEU A 92 3.91 0.04 -1.45
N ALA A 93 4.31 -0.63 -2.54
CA ALA A 93 5.40 -0.16 -3.38
C ALA A 93 5.07 1.21 -4.00
N VAL A 94 3.83 1.43 -4.45
CA VAL A 94 3.37 2.75 -4.91
C VAL A 94 3.41 3.75 -3.75
N GLY A 95 2.87 3.39 -2.58
CA GLY A 95 2.85 4.25 -1.40
C GLY A 95 4.25 4.72 -0.97
N ALA A 96 5.21 3.80 -0.87
CA ALA A 96 6.58 4.06 -0.44
C ALA A 96 7.35 4.99 -1.39
N ASN A 97 6.93 5.09 -2.65
CA ASN A 97 7.49 5.97 -3.67
C ASN A 97 6.71 7.29 -3.83
N THR A 98 5.50 7.39 -3.28
CA THR A 98 4.64 8.57 -3.39
C THR A 98 4.88 9.54 -2.21
N PRO A 99 5.02 10.85 -2.45
CA PRO A 99 5.04 11.87 -1.39
C PRO A 99 3.79 11.75 -0.51
N PRO A 100 3.88 11.83 0.83
CA PRO A 100 4.61 12.85 1.59
C PRO A 100 5.93 12.40 2.24
N LEU A 101 6.14 11.09 2.47
CA LEU A 101 7.42 10.58 2.99
C LEU A 101 8.34 10.11 1.85
N GLY A 102 7.83 9.30 0.92
CA GLY A 102 8.62 8.81 -0.23
C GLY A 102 9.94 8.16 0.17
N ILE A 103 9.93 7.22 1.12
CA ILE A 103 11.13 6.67 1.77
C ILE A 103 12.09 6.04 0.75
N ASP A 104 11.55 5.30 -0.21
CA ASP A 104 12.35 4.67 -1.28
C ASP A 104 12.96 5.72 -2.21
N LEU A 105 12.16 6.72 -2.60
CA LEU A 105 12.61 7.83 -3.42
C LEU A 105 13.70 8.63 -2.70
N MET A 106 13.55 8.91 -1.41
CA MET A 106 14.56 9.58 -0.59
C MET A 106 15.85 8.77 -0.52
N ALA A 107 15.76 7.45 -0.33
CA ALA A 107 16.93 6.58 -0.33
C ALA A 107 17.64 6.61 -1.69
N ALA A 108 16.90 6.51 -2.80
CA ALA A 108 17.44 6.58 -4.16
C ALA A 108 18.10 7.93 -4.46
N CYS A 109 17.44 9.04 -4.14
CA CYS A 109 17.99 10.41 -4.31
C CYS A 109 19.29 10.60 -3.55
N ARG A 110 19.42 9.99 -2.36
CA ARG A 110 20.64 10.05 -1.54
C ARG A 110 21.81 9.30 -2.15
N VAL A 111 21.56 8.11 -2.71
CA VAL A 111 22.58 7.35 -3.43
C VAL A 111 22.99 8.07 -4.72
N GLY A 112 21.99 8.59 -5.46
CA GLY A 112 22.21 9.34 -6.71
C GLY A 112 22.75 10.76 -6.54
N LYS A 113 22.73 11.31 -5.32
CA LYS A 113 23.06 12.72 -5.00
C LYS A 113 22.24 13.74 -5.79
N ILE A 114 20.97 13.42 -6.06
CA ILE A 114 20.03 14.26 -6.80
C ILE A 114 19.02 14.84 -5.79
N PRO A 115 18.59 16.12 -5.92
CA PRO A 115 17.51 16.65 -5.10
C PRO A 115 16.19 15.91 -5.31
N LEU A 116 15.41 15.80 -4.23
CA LEU A 116 14.12 15.10 -4.23
C LEU A 116 13.08 15.75 -5.16
N SER A 117 13.08 17.09 -5.22
CA SER A 117 12.19 17.90 -6.07
C SER A 117 12.32 17.53 -7.54
N ASP A 118 13.55 17.36 -8.00
CA ASP A 118 13.85 17.15 -9.41
C ASP A 118 13.58 15.69 -9.78
N SER A 119 13.86 14.76 -8.86
CA SER A 119 13.65 13.33 -9.05
C SER A 119 12.16 12.97 -9.14
N PHE A 120 11.30 13.64 -8.37
CA PHE A 120 9.87 13.33 -8.35
C PHE A 120 9.18 13.56 -9.70
N VAL A 121 9.58 14.60 -10.45
CA VAL A 121 9.01 14.89 -11.78
C VAL A 121 9.28 13.73 -12.76
N TYR A 122 10.44 13.09 -12.68
CA TYR A 122 10.77 11.93 -13.49
C TYR A 122 10.12 10.63 -12.98
N LEU A 123 9.85 10.54 -11.68
CA LEU A 123 9.17 9.39 -11.08
C LEU A 123 7.66 9.41 -11.31
N ALA A 124 7.04 10.59 -11.39
CA ALA A 124 5.59 10.76 -11.58
C ALA A 124 4.99 9.90 -12.73
N PRO A 125 5.58 9.83 -13.94
CA PRO A 125 5.06 8.94 -14.99
C PRO A 125 5.15 7.46 -14.60
N PHE A 126 6.20 7.04 -13.90
CA PHE A 126 6.33 5.66 -13.40
C PHE A 126 5.29 5.34 -12.33
N LEU A 127 5.03 6.27 -11.40
CA LEU A 127 3.94 6.13 -10.42
C LEU A 127 2.58 6.00 -11.12
N GLY A 128 2.35 6.76 -12.19
CA GLY A 128 1.14 6.64 -13.01
C GLY A 128 0.99 5.24 -13.62
N VAL A 129 2.08 4.67 -14.15
CA VAL A 129 2.07 3.29 -14.67
C VAL A 129 1.81 2.28 -13.54
N MET A 130 2.45 2.42 -12.39
CA MET A 130 2.25 1.50 -11.26
C MET A 130 0.80 1.52 -10.74
N VAL A 131 0.21 2.71 -10.61
CA VAL A 131 -1.22 2.85 -10.30
C VAL A 131 -2.09 2.25 -11.39
N GLY A 132 -1.73 2.45 -12.66
CA GLY A 132 -2.43 1.83 -13.80
C GLY A 132 -2.39 0.30 -13.74
N VAL A 133 -1.24 -0.28 -13.43
CA VAL A 133 -1.08 -1.73 -13.21
C VAL A 133 -1.93 -2.19 -12.03
N LEU A 134 -1.92 -1.47 -10.91
CA LEU A 134 -2.76 -1.80 -9.76
C LEU A 134 -4.25 -1.81 -10.13
N LEU A 135 -4.73 -0.78 -10.83
CA LEU A 135 -6.12 -0.71 -11.31
C LEU A 135 -6.45 -1.86 -12.25
N LEU A 136 -5.53 -2.20 -13.16
CA LEU A 136 -5.69 -3.31 -14.08
C LEU A 136 -5.82 -4.64 -13.33
N LEU A 137 -4.98 -4.87 -12.32
CA LEU A 137 -5.02 -6.11 -11.52
C LEU A 137 -6.26 -6.21 -10.63
N VAL A 138 -6.82 -5.07 -10.21
CA VAL A 138 -8.12 -5.04 -9.50
C VAL A 138 -9.28 -5.35 -10.44
N LEU A 139 -9.24 -4.86 -11.68
CA LEU A 139 -10.29 -5.11 -12.69
C LEU A 139 -10.20 -6.50 -13.34
N PHE A 140 -8.99 -7.06 -13.45
CA PHE A 140 -8.72 -8.35 -14.07
C PHE A 140 -8.03 -9.29 -13.08
N PRO A 141 -8.76 -9.84 -12.10
CA PRO A 141 -8.20 -10.73 -11.07
C PRO A 141 -7.59 -12.01 -11.64
N THR A 142 -8.07 -12.46 -12.80
CA THR A 142 -7.57 -13.65 -13.52
C THR A 142 -6.07 -13.60 -13.83
N LEU A 143 -5.50 -12.40 -14.01
CA LEU A 143 -4.06 -12.25 -14.25
C LEU A 143 -3.21 -12.69 -13.05
N ILE A 144 -3.77 -12.66 -11.84
CA ILE A 144 -3.09 -13.06 -10.62
C ILE A 144 -3.49 -14.48 -10.21
N THR A 145 -4.76 -14.84 -10.33
CA THR A 145 -5.25 -16.15 -9.86
C THR A 145 -4.93 -17.27 -10.83
N ASP A 146 -4.93 -17.01 -12.15
CA ASP A 146 -4.76 -18.07 -13.16
C ASP A 146 -3.29 -18.26 -13.54
N LEU A 147 -2.45 -17.23 -13.39
CA LEU A 147 -1.03 -17.30 -13.76
C LEU A 147 -0.24 -18.38 -12.98
N PRO A 148 -0.41 -18.55 -11.65
CA PRO A 148 0.20 -19.65 -10.91
C PRO A 148 -0.29 -21.02 -11.38
N ALA A 149 -1.57 -21.14 -11.74
CA ALA A 149 -2.17 -22.41 -12.16
C ALA A 149 -1.76 -22.87 -13.57
N VAL A 150 -1.21 -21.96 -14.39
CA VAL A 150 -0.72 -22.26 -15.74
C VAL A 150 0.80 -22.49 -15.76
N LEU A 151 1.55 -21.92 -14.80
CA LEU A 151 3.01 -22.00 -14.71
C LEU A 151 3.53 -23.11 -13.78
N PHE A 152 2.72 -23.58 -12.83
CA PHE A 152 3.05 -24.65 -11.88
C PHE A 152 2.02 -25.78 -11.96
#